data_AF-A0A0A2B7N0-F1
#
_entry.id   AF-A0A0A2B7N0-F1
#
_cell.length_a   1.000
_cell.length_b   1.000
_cell.length_c   1.000
_cell.angle_alpha   90.00
_cell.angle_beta   90.00
_cell.angle_gamma   90.00
#
_symmetry.space_group_name_H-M   'P 1'
#
loop_
_entity.id
_entity.type
_entity.pdbx_description
1 polymer ?
#
loop_
_entity_poly.entity_id
_entity_poly.type
_entity_poly.pdbx_seq_one_letter_code
_entity_poly.pdbx_strand_id
1 'polypeptide(L)'
;MYFLEKLVPLVLGHFVADFAIQTDTVAINKCPNNNSKININWSWWMTGHVSLHGLIVFFVTGNSYLAFAEAIIHFYIDYLKCMGKFNLLIDQTLHIICKMIWVLFIIST
;
A
#
# COMPACT_ATOMS: atom_id res chain seq x y z
N MET A 1 -20.54 -11.42 8.99
CA MET A 1 -19.99 -12.09 7.80
C MET A 1 -19.40 -11.08 6.82
N TYR A 2 -20.17 -10.11 6.32
CA TYR A 2 -19.71 -9.11 5.34
C TYR A 2 -18.41 -8.34 5.66
N PHE A 3 -18.17 -7.95 6.92
CA PHE A 3 -16.96 -7.22 7.28
C PHE A 3 -15.68 -8.03 7.04
N LEU A 4 -15.63 -9.27 7.53
CA LEU A 4 -14.45 -10.13 7.38
C LEU A 4 -14.26 -10.58 5.92
N GLU A 5 -15.36 -10.80 5.18
CA GLU A 5 -15.33 -11.16 3.76
C GLU A 5 -14.66 -10.11 2.89
N LYS A 6 -14.67 -8.83 3.30
CA LYS A 6 -13.95 -7.75 2.61
C LYS A 6 -12.60 -7.46 3.24
N LEU A 7 -12.49 -7.48 4.57
CA LEU A 7 -11.23 -7.16 5.25
C LEU A 7 -10.14 -8.18 4.97
N VAL A 8 -10.45 -9.48 5.06
CA VAL A 8 -9.47 -10.55 4.88
C VAL A 8 -8.80 -10.47 3.50
N PRO A 9 -9.51 -10.42 2.36
CA PRO A 9 -8.83 -10.32 1.06
C PRO A 9 -8.06 -9.01 0.87
N LEU A 10 -8.50 -7.89 1.46
CA LEU A 10 -7.74 -6.64 1.43
C LEU A 10 -6.40 -6.75 2.17
N VAL A 11 -6.39 -7.36 3.35
CA VAL A 11 -5.16 -7.57 4.15
C VAL A 11 -4.24 -8.60 3.50
N LEU A 12 -4.79 -9.72 3.02
CA LEU A 12 -3.99 -10.74 2.34
C LEU A 12 -3.41 -10.22 1.03
N GLY A 13 -4.22 -9.51 0.23
CA GLY A 13 -3.75 -8.88 -1.00
C GLY A 13 -2.63 -7.86 -0.72
N HIS A 14 -2.76 -7.07 0.33
CA HIS A 14 -1.69 -6.18 0.79
C HIS A 14 -0.38 -6.95 1.06
N PHE A 15 -0.43 -8.06 1.80
CA PHE A 15 0.77 -8.87 2.05
C PHE A 15 1.35 -9.50 0.79
N VAL A 16 0.51 -9.91 -0.16
CA VAL A 16 0.98 -10.39 -1.47
C VAL A 16 1.76 -9.29 -2.19
N ALA A 17 1.26 -8.05 -2.20
CA ALA A 17 1.97 -6.94 -2.82
C ALA A 17 3.29 -6.61 -2.10
N ASP A 18 3.28 -6.51 -0.77
CA ASP A 18 4.43 -6.09 0.04
C ASP A 18 5.55 -7.13 0.16
N PHE A 19 5.19 -8.41 0.23
CA PHE A 19 6.14 -9.48 0.56
C PHE A 19 6.38 -10.47 -0.57
N ALA A 20 5.39 -10.74 -1.42
CA ALA A 20 5.55 -11.70 -2.51
C ALA A 20 5.95 -11.05 -3.84
N ILE A 21 5.38 -9.89 -4.16
CA ILE A 21 5.60 -9.22 -5.45
C ILE A 21 6.70 -8.15 -5.35
N GLN A 22 6.77 -7.41 -4.26
CA GLN A 22 7.80 -6.41 -4.06
C GLN A 22 9.18 -7.07 -3.97
N THR A 23 10.04 -6.76 -4.92
CA THR A 23 11.45 -7.18 -4.89
C THR A 23 12.28 -6.25 -4.00
N ASP A 24 13.44 -6.73 -3.55
CA ASP A 24 14.41 -5.91 -2.82
C ASP A 24 14.80 -4.64 -3.60
N THR A 25 14.82 -4.73 -4.94
CA THR A 25 15.09 -3.58 -5.80
C THR A 25 14.01 -2.52 -5.64
N VAL A 26 12.73 -2.89 -5.67
CA VAL A 26 11.62 -1.94 -5.46
C VAL A 26 11.68 -1.36 -4.04
N ALA A 27 11.88 -2.22 -3.03
CA ALA A 27 11.91 -1.83 -1.62
C ALA A 27 12.98 -0.77 -1.33
N ILE A 28 14.16 -0.92 -1.95
CA ILE A 28 15.31 -0.02 -1.80
C ILE A 28 15.11 1.26 -2.63
N ASN A 29 14.67 1.14 -3.88
CA ASN A 29 14.59 2.28 -4.81
C ASN A 29 13.35 3.16 -4.64
N LYS A 30 12.30 2.69 -3.94
CA LYS A 30 11.15 3.55 -3.60
C LYS A 30 11.50 4.61 -2.56
N CYS A 31 12.59 4.44 -1.82
CA CYS A 31 13.00 5.39 -0.79
C CYS A 31 13.83 6.56 -1.36
N PRO A 32 13.45 7.84 -1.11
CA PRO A 32 14.11 9.02 -1.70
C PRO A 32 15.60 9.17 -1.36
N ASN A 33 16.00 8.78 -0.15
CA ASN A 33 17.35 8.95 0.37
C ASN A 33 18.28 7.78 0.02
N ASN A 34 17.87 6.90 -0.88
CA ASN A 34 18.66 5.74 -1.21
C ASN A 34 19.67 6.04 -2.33
N ASN A 35 20.93 5.64 -2.12
CA ASN A 35 22.03 5.83 -3.07
C ASN A 35 22.14 4.66 -4.07
N SER A 36 21.03 4.25 -4.68
CA SER A 36 21.08 3.21 -5.71
C SER A 36 21.79 3.70 -6.96
N LYS A 37 22.46 2.78 -7.65
CA LYS A 37 23.11 3.05 -8.94
C LYS A 37 22.13 3.10 -10.12
N ILE A 38 20.84 2.89 -9.87
CA ILE A 38 19.80 2.83 -10.90
C ILE A 38 19.29 4.26 -11.15
N ASN A 39 19.43 4.75 -12.38
CA ASN A 39 19.08 6.13 -12.75
C ASN A 39 17.58 6.32 -13.03
N ILE A 40 16.71 5.80 -12.16
CA ILE A 40 15.26 6.00 -12.22
C ILE A 40 14.85 6.72 -10.94
N ASN A 41 14.07 7.80 -11.08
CA ASN A 41 13.59 8.57 -9.95
C ASN A 41 12.77 7.69 -8.98
N TRP A 42 13.06 7.76 -7.68
CA TRP A 42 12.37 7.04 -6.61
C TRP A 42 10.85 7.17 -6.69
N SER A 43 10.34 8.31 -7.17
CA SER A 43 8.90 8.56 -7.27
C SER A 43 8.21 7.60 -8.24
N TRP A 44 8.90 7.10 -9.27
CA TRP A 44 8.35 6.07 -10.16
C TRP A 44 8.26 4.71 -9.47
N TRP A 45 9.28 4.34 -8.69
CA TRP A 45 9.27 3.11 -7.89
C TRP A 45 8.16 3.14 -6.85
N MET A 46 8.03 4.25 -6.13
CA MET A 46 6.98 4.44 -5.14
C MET A 46 5.59 4.43 -5.79
N THR A 47 5.38 5.23 -6.84
CA THR A 47 4.09 5.28 -7.55
C THR A 47 3.69 3.91 -8.09
N GLY A 48 4.63 3.17 -8.69
CA GLY A 48 4.37 1.82 -9.20
C GLY A 48 3.99 0.83 -8.10
N HIS A 49 4.73 0.85 -6.98
CA HIS A 49 4.43 0.03 -5.81
C HIS A 49 3.03 0.32 -5.26
N VAL A 50 2.68 1.57 -4.97
CA VAL A 50 1.38 1.90 -4.39
C VAL A 50 0.21 1.74 -5.35
N SER A 51 0.47 1.84 -6.65
CA SER A 51 -0.54 1.54 -7.68
C SER A 51 -0.97 0.06 -7.64
N LEU A 52 -0.07 -0.86 -7.28
CA LEU A 52 -0.42 -2.27 -7.09
C LEU A 52 -1.37 -2.46 -5.90
N HIS A 53 -1.16 -1.73 -4.80
CA HIS A 53 -2.07 -1.75 -3.66
C HIS A 53 -3.45 -1.16 -4.01
N GLY A 54 -3.48 -0.03 -4.72
CA GLY A 54 -4.72 0.51 -5.27
C GLY A 54 -5.45 -0.50 -6.18
N LEU A 55 -4.71 -1.21 -7.04
CA LEU A 55 -5.27 -2.25 -7.91
C LEU A 55 -5.88 -3.41 -7.12
N ILE A 56 -5.24 -3.87 -6.05
CA ILE A 56 -5.79 -4.89 -5.14
C ILE A 56 -7.10 -4.40 -4.51
N VAL A 57 -7.13 -3.16 -4.01
CA VAL A 57 -8.35 -2.56 -3.46
C VAL A 57 -9.44 -2.51 -4.53
N PHE A 58 -9.13 -2.11 -5.76
CA PHE A 58 -10.09 -2.11 -6.86
C PHE A 58 -10.66 -3.51 -7.12
N PHE A 59 -9.83 -4.55 -7.20
CA PHE A 59 -10.31 -5.90 -7.47
C PHE A 59 -11.20 -6.47 -6.37
N VAL A 60 -10.93 -6.14 -5.10
CA VAL A 60 -11.73 -6.65 -3.97
C VAL A 60 -13.03 -5.88 -3.78
N THR A 61 -13.01 -4.57 -4.06
CA THR A 61 -14.10 -3.63 -3.73
C THR A 61 -14.95 -3.21 -4.92
N GLY A 62 -14.41 -3.29 -6.15
CA GLY A 62 -15.03 -2.77 -7.37
C GLY A 62 -15.05 -1.24 -7.46
N ASN A 63 -14.44 -0.51 -6.53
CA ASN A 63 -14.56 0.95 -6.42
C ASN A 63 -13.24 1.65 -6.78
N SER A 64 -13.24 2.42 -7.87
CA SER A 64 -12.05 3.15 -8.35
C SER A 64 -11.64 4.32 -7.44
N TYR A 65 -12.58 4.95 -6.74
CA TYR A 65 -12.27 6.03 -5.79
C TYR A 65 -11.52 5.50 -4.57
N LEU A 66 -11.95 4.35 -4.02
CA LEU A 66 -11.25 3.69 -2.92
C LEU A 66 -9.87 3.20 -3.34
N ALA A 67 -9.73 2.68 -4.56
CA ALA A 67 -8.45 2.29 -5.12
C ALA A 67 -7.47 3.46 -5.23
N PHE A 68 -7.94 4.61 -5.72
CA PHE A 68 -7.13 5.82 -5.81
C PHE A 68 -6.77 6.37 -4.43
N ALA A 69 -7.73 6.36 -3.50
CA ALA A 69 -7.50 6.79 -2.13
C ALA A 69 -6.49 5.90 -1.39
N GLU A 70 -6.55 4.57 -1.57
CA GLU A 70 -5.53 3.64 -1.07
C GLU A 70 -4.16 4.02 -1.62
N ALA A 71 -4.02 4.20 -2.94
CA ALA A 71 -2.71 4.52 -3.53
C ALA A 71 -2.11 5.80 -2.92
N ILE A 72 -2.91 6.84 -2.68
CA ILE A 72 -2.46 8.10 -2.04
C ILE A 72 -2.05 7.88 -0.58
N ILE A 73 -2.90 7.25 0.23
CA ILE A 73 -2.62 7.04 1.65
C ILE A 73 -1.41 6.12 1.82
N HIS A 74 -1.35 5.06 1.01
CA HIS A 74 -0.25 4.11 0.99
C HIS A 74 1.07 4.81 0.63
N PHE A 75 1.06 5.68 -0.38
CA PHE A 75 2.22 6.49 -0.77
C PHE A 75 2.77 7.27 0.41
N TYR A 76 1.88 7.93 1.16
CA TYR A 76 2.30 8.76 2.28
C TYR A 76 2.86 7.94 3.45
N ILE A 77 2.22 6.81 3.79
CA ILE A 77 2.72 5.89 4.84
C ILE A 77 4.13 5.39 4.47
N ASP A 78 4.29 4.89 3.25
CA ASP A 78 5.55 4.33 2.79
C ASP A 78 6.65 5.38 2.64
N TYR A 79 6.28 6.58 2.19
CA TYR A 79 7.19 7.72 2.14
C TYR A 79 7.69 8.08 3.55
N LEU A 80 6.80 8.19 4.54
CA LEU A 80 7.18 8.49 5.91
C LEU A 80 8.06 7.39 6.52
N LYS A 81 7.79 6.11 6.23
CA LYS A 81 8.67 4.99 6.60
C LYS A 81 10.06 5.17 5.97
N CYS A 82 10.14 5.41 4.66
CA CYS A 82 11.40 5.63 3.95
C CYS A 82 12.18 6.84 4.48
N MET A 83 11.49 7.83 5.03
CA MET A 83 12.08 8.99 5.71
C MET A 83 12.45 8.72 7.17
N GLY A 84 12.33 7.47 7.65
CA GLY A 84 12.71 7.04 8.99
C GLY A 84 11.79 7.53 10.10
N LYS A 85 10.54 7.92 9.80
CA LYS A 85 9.60 8.41 10.81
C LYS A 85 9.07 7.33 11.74
N PHE A 86 9.05 6.08 11.27
CA PHE A 86 8.64 4.93 12.06
C PHE A 86 9.19 3.63 11.46
N ASN A 87 9.05 2.52 12.19
CA ASN A 87 9.55 1.20 11.81
C ASN A 87 8.52 0.39 11.00
N LEU A 88 8.93 -0.80 10.54
CA LEU A 88 8.09 -1.70 9.74
C LEU A 88 6.81 -2.13 10.48
N LEU A 89 6.87 -2.30 11.81
CA LEU A 89 5.69 -2.71 12.57
C LEU A 89 4.58 -1.64 12.50
N ILE A 90 4.95 -0.38 12.69
CA ILE A 90 4.01 0.75 12.63
C ILE A 90 3.49 0.92 11.19
N ASP A 91 4.36 0.80 10.20
CA ASP A 91 4.01 0.82 8.78
C ASP A 91 2.91 -0.19 8.44
N GLN A 92 3.13 -1.47 8.74
CA GLN A 92 2.16 -2.53 8.47
C GLN A 92 0.85 -2.35 9.25
N THR A 93 0.94 -1.82 10.47
CA THR A 93 -0.24 -1.52 11.29
C THR A 93 -1.10 -0.42 10.67
N LEU A 94 -0.47 0.68 10.22
CA LEU A 94 -1.16 1.78 9.55
C LEU A 94 -1.81 1.31 8.25
N HIS A 95 -1.13 0.43 7.50
CA HIS A 95 -1.70 -0.17 6.31
C HIS A 95 -2.94 -0.99 6.65
N ILE A 96 -2.91 -1.89 7.63
CA ILE A 96 -4.09 -2.68 8.04
C ILE A 96 -5.25 -1.77 8.50
N ILE A 97 -4.95 -0.72 9.28
CA ILE A 97 -5.97 0.27 9.72
C ILE A 97 -6.63 0.92 8.50
N CYS A 98 -5.85 1.29 7.47
CA CYS A 98 -6.40 1.84 6.23
C CYS A 98 -7.39 0.89 5.55
N LYS A 99 -7.12 -0.43 5.55
CA LYS A 99 -8.03 -1.44 4.96
C LYS A 99 -9.30 -1.57 5.80
N MET A 100 -9.20 -1.50 7.12
CA MET A 100 -10.37 -1.45 8.00
C MET A 100 -11.26 -0.24 7.69
N ILE A 101 -10.67 0.93 7.48
CA ILE A 101 -11.39 2.15 7.10
C ILE A 101 -12.13 1.97 5.76
N TRP A 102 -11.49 1.36 4.75
CA TRP A 102 -12.17 1.06 3.48
C TRP A 102 -13.37 0.14 3.63
N VAL A 103 -13.24 -0.92 4.43
CA VAL A 103 -14.36 -1.83 4.68
C VAL A 103 -15.51 -1.11 5.38
N LEU A 104 -15.22 -0.21 6.33
CA LEU A 104 -16.25 0.61 6.97
C LEU A 104 -16.96 1.51 5.97
N PHE A 105 -16.23 2.17 5.07
CA PHE A 105 -16.85 2.97 4.00
C PHE A 105 -17.76 2.13 3.10
N ILE A 106 -17.29 0.97 2.64
CA ILE A 106 -18.05 0.10 1.72
C ILE A 106 -19.34 -0.44 2.35
N ILE A 107 -19.32 -0.76 3.65
CA ILE A 107 -20.50 -1.32 4.33
C ILE A 107 -21.47 -0.21 4.74
N SER A 108 -20.99 1.02 4.88
CA SER A 108 -21.83 2.18 5.22
C SER A 108 -22.61 2.77 4.05
N THR A 109 -22.27 2.37 2.82
CA THR A 109 -22.94 2.78 1.57
C THR A 109 -23.90 1.73 1.07
#